data_AF-A0A351I1W2-F1
#
_entry.id   AF-A0A351I1W2-F1
#
_cell.length_a   1.000
_cell.length_b   1.000
_cell.length_c   1.000
_cell.angle_alpha   90.00
_cell.angle_beta   90.00
_cell.angle_gamma   90.00
#
_symmetry.space_group_name_H-M   'P 1'
#
loop_
_entity.id
_entity.type
_entity.pdbx_description
1 polymer ?
#
loop_
_entity_poly.entity_id
_entity_poly.type
_entity_poly.pdbx_seq_one_letter_code
_entity_poly.pdbx_strand_id
1 'polypeptide(L)'
;METPLDWLNARTFAVIAALSAAVFAADLLQEYPRRWHRSWRYPPQTEKSILGRDIVGDLEARKSLRLKTLHRDVSAEIAIAREEGFEVDKIQRAADSALGLDSPRYRAAAMERLQKLRLAIPRKPLKMRVARDEDDPEDFPPPRTKHAAGAQKRP
;
A
#
# COMPACT_ATOMS: atom_id res chain seq x y z
N MET A 1 -57.02 38.01 -49.64
CA MET A 1 -58.25 37.21 -49.55
C MET A 1 -57.82 35.83 -49.09
N GLU A 2 -58.06 35.49 -47.83
CA GLU A 2 -57.82 34.14 -47.34
C GLU A 2 -58.91 33.23 -47.89
N THR A 3 -58.52 32.11 -48.50
CA THR A 3 -59.50 31.17 -49.05
C THR A 3 -59.98 30.24 -47.92
N PRO A 4 -61.23 29.77 -47.95
CA PRO A 4 -61.74 28.83 -46.94
C PRO A 4 -60.91 27.54 -46.85
N LEU A 5 -60.16 27.20 -47.91
CA LEU A 5 -59.20 26.09 -47.94
C LEU A 5 -57.99 26.34 -47.01
N ASP A 6 -57.49 27.56 -46.95
CA ASP A 6 -56.33 27.92 -46.11
C ASP A 6 -56.65 27.81 -44.63
N TRP A 7 -57.87 28.19 -44.24
CA TRP A 7 -58.36 28.04 -42.87
C TRP A 7 -58.50 26.56 -42.47
N LEU A 8 -59.01 25.72 -43.40
CA LEU A 8 -59.13 24.29 -43.16
C LEU A 8 -57.76 23.62 -43.02
N ASN A 9 -56.81 24.01 -43.86
CA ASN A 9 -55.42 23.52 -43.82
C ASN A 9 -54.70 23.98 -42.53
N ALA A 10 -54.85 25.24 -42.12
CA ALA A 10 -54.26 25.72 -40.87
C ALA A 10 -54.77 24.95 -39.64
N ARG A 11 -56.07 24.62 -39.63
CA ARG A 11 -56.68 23.85 -38.54
C ARG A 11 -56.21 22.39 -38.53
N THR A 12 -56.10 21.75 -39.69
CA THR A 12 -55.57 20.38 -39.77
C THR A 12 -54.09 20.33 -39.36
N PHE A 13 -53.28 21.29 -39.76
CA PHE A 13 -51.89 21.40 -39.31
C PHE A 13 -51.78 21.64 -37.80
N ALA A 14 -52.63 22.50 -37.22
CA ALA A 14 -52.67 22.71 -35.77
C ALA A 14 -53.03 21.44 -34.99
N VAL A 15 -53.99 20.66 -35.51
CA VAL A 15 -54.38 19.36 -34.91
C VAL A 15 -53.24 18.34 -35.02
N ILE A 16 -52.57 18.26 -36.17
CA ILE A 16 -51.42 17.37 -36.36
C ILE A 16 -50.25 17.77 -35.43
N ALA A 17 -49.97 19.07 -35.30
CA ALA A 17 -48.94 19.58 -34.40
C ALA A 17 -49.26 19.33 -32.92
N ALA A 18 -50.52 19.47 -32.52
CA ALA A 18 -50.96 19.15 -31.17
C ALA A 18 -50.83 17.65 -30.86
N LEU A 19 -51.18 16.79 -31.83
CA LEU A 19 -51.04 15.34 -31.69
C LEU A 19 -49.57 14.91 -31.62
N SER A 20 -48.70 15.46 -32.47
CA SER A 20 -47.26 15.15 -32.41
C SER A 20 -46.61 15.64 -31.13
N ALA A 21 -46.99 16.82 -30.63
CA ALA A 21 -46.54 17.32 -29.33
C ALA A 21 -47.02 16.42 -28.18
N ALA A 22 -48.25 15.92 -28.23
CA ALA A 22 -48.80 15.02 -27.21
C ALA A 22 -48.06 13.67 -27.19
N VAL A 23 -47.75 13.09 -28.35
CA VAL A 23 -46.96 11.85 -28.44
C VAL A 23 -45.56 12.06 -27.89
N PHE A 24 -44.90 13.16 -28.25
CA PHE A 24 -43.56 13.46 -27.76
C PHE A 24 -43.53 13.66 -26.23
N ALA A 25 -44.53 14.35 -25.67
CA ALA A 25 -44.66 14.51 -24.22
C ALA A 25 -44.91 13.16 -23.51
N ALA A 26 -45.69 12.27 -24.11
CA ALA A 26 -45.93 10.93 -23.58
C ALA A 26 -44.65 10.08 -23.53
N ASP A 27 -43.82 10.12 -24.58
CA ASP A 27 -42.53 9.41 -24.61
C ASP A 27 -41.57 9.93 -23.53
N LEU A 28 -41.48 11.25 -23.36
CA LEU A 28 -40.69 11.88 -22.29
C LEU A 28 -41.14 11.42 -20.89
N LEU A 29 -42.45 11.33 -20.67
CA LEU A 29 -43.03 10.84 -19.42
C LEU A 29 -42.74 9.35 -19.19
N GLN A 30 -42.62 8.54 -20.24
CA GLN A 30 -42.23 7.13 -20.13
C GLN A 30 -40.73 6.92 -19.92
N GLU A 31 -39.88 7.83 -20.40
CA GLU A 31 -38.44 7.75 -20.16
C GLU A 31 -38.06 8.03 -18.69
N TYR A 32 -38.80 8.90 -18.01
CA TYR A 32 -38.53 9.27 -16.62
C TYR A 32 -38.51 8.06 -15.65
N PRO A 33 -39.52 7.18 -15.61
CA PRO A 33 -39.49 6.00 -14.74
C PRO A 33 -38.40 5.01 -15.16
N ARG A 34 -38.08 4.90 -16.46
CA ARG A 34 -36.99 4.04 -16.94
C ARG A 34 -35.62 4.54 -16.47
N ARG A 35 -35.37 5.85 -16.55
CA ARG A 35 -34.13 6.49 -16.07
C ARG A 35 -34.02 6.40 -14.55
N TRP A 36 -35.11 6.67 -13.84
CA TRP A 36 -35.17 6.56 -12.38
C TRP A 36 -34.91 5.13 -11.89
N HIS A 37 -35.56 4.13 -12.51
CA HIS A 37 -35.32 2.73 -12.16
C HIS A 37 -33.87 2.28 -12.49
N ARG A 38 -33.29 2.77 -13.59
CA ARG A 38 -31.88 2.49 -13.92
C ARG A 38 -30.91 3.13 -12.93
N SER A 39 -31.11 4.38 -12.54
CA SER A 39 -30.24 5.06 -11.58
C SER A 39 -30.34 4.48 -10.17
N TRP A 40 -31.49 3.92 -9.81
CA TRP A 40 -31.67 3.23 -8.53
C TRP A 40 -31.02 1.84 -8.52
N ARG A 41 -31.21 1.06 -9.59
CA ARG A 41 -30.65 -0.30 -9.71
C ARG A 41 -29.14 -0.31 -9.98
N TYR A 42 -28.64 0.71 -10.65
CA TYR A 42 -27.22 0.92 -10.94
C TYR A 42 -26.84 2.34 -10.51
N PRO A 43 -26.68 2.57 -9.19
CA PRO A 43 -26.24 3.87 -8.71
C PRO A 43 -24.93 4.23 -9.42
N PRO A 44 -24.78 5.47 -9.90
CA PRO A 44 -23.54 5.89 -10.52
C PRO A 44 -22.41 5.64 -9.52
N GLN A 45 -21.37 4.92 -9.95
CA GLN A 45 -20.16 4.76 -9.15
C GLN A 45 -19.52 6.13 -9.02
N THR A 46 -19.91 6.84 -7.96
CA THR A 46 -19.41 8.18 -7.64
C THR A 46 -17.90 8.11 -7.39
N GLU A 47 -17.23 9.24 -7.57
CA GLU A 47 -15.77 9.40 -7.38
C GLU A 47 -15.25 8.81 -6.06
N LYS A 48 -16.07 8.78 -5.00
CA LYS A 48 -15.74 8.15 -3.71
C LYS A 48 -15.47 6.64 -3.80
N SER A 49 -16.18 5.94 -4.68
CA SER A 49 -15.99 4.50 -4.92
C SER A 49 -14.76 4.18 -5.76
N ILE A 50 -14.29 5.15 -6.56
CA ILE A 50 -13.03 5.08 -7.31
C ILE A 50 -11.88 5.31 -6.34
N LEU A 51 -11.96 6.37 -5.51
CA LEU A 51 -10.97 6.67 -4.47
C LEU A 51 -10.76 5.51 -3.48
N GLY A 52 -11.84 4.85 -3.08
CA GLY A 52 -11.74 3.66 -2.21
C GLY A 52 -11.01 2.50 -2.85
N ARG A 53 -11.18 2.29 -4.17
CA ARG A 53 -10.46 1.26 -4.92
C ARG A 53 -8.98 1.60 -5.06
N ASP A 54 -8.65 2.87 -5.28
CA ASP A 54 -7.28 3.35 -5.36
C ASP A 54 -6.53 3.18 -4.02
N ILE A 55 -7.19 3.51 -2.90
CA ILE A 55 -6.63 3.32 -1.56
C ILE A 55 -6.35 1.83 -1.28
N VAL A 56 -7.25 0.93 -1.67
CA VAL A 56 -7.04 -0.51 -1.51
C VAL A 56 -5.87 -0.98 -2.38
N GLY A 57 -5.79 -0.51 -3.63
CA GLY A 57 -4.67 -0.80 -4.53
C GLY A 57 -3.33 -0.33 -3.97
N ASP A 58 -3.27 0.88 -3.44
CA ASP A 58 -2.06 1.44 -2.82
C ASP A 58 -1.62 0.66 -1.58
N LEU A 59 -2.56 0.28 -0.71
CA LEU A 59 -2.28 -0.54 0.47
C LEU A 59 -1.78 -1.93 0.06
N GLU A 60 -2.35 -2.52 -0.99
CA GLU A 60 -1.90 -3.80 -1.53
C GLU A 60 -0.50 -3.72 -2.15
N ALA A 61 -0.22 -2.66 -2.91
CA ALA A 61 1.09 -2.40 -3.49
C ALA A 61 2.15 -2.23 -2.39
N ARG A 62 1.88 -1.46 -1.34
CA ARG A 62 2.78 -1.30 -0.19
C ARG A 62 3.05 -2.62 0.53
N LYS A 63 2.02 -3.46 0.70
CA LYS A 63 2.17 -4.78 1.34
C LYS A 63 2.98 -5.75 0.47
N SER A 64 2.77 -5.78 -0.84
CA SER A 64 3.58 -6.56 -1.79
C SER A 64 5.04 -6.11 -1.76
N LEU A 65 5.27 -4.78 -1.78
CA LEU A 65 6.61 -4.21 -1.72
C LEU A 65 7.35 -4.63 -0.45
N ARG A 66 6.68 -4.63 0.71
CA ARG A 66 7.26 -5.11 1.97
C ARG A 66 7.73 -6.57 1.90
N LEU A 67 6.96 -7.46 1.27
CA LEU A 67 7.36 -8.87 1.10
C LEU A 67 8.60 -8.98 0.20
N LYS A 68 8.62 -8.24 -0.92
CA LYS A 68 9.75 -8.22 -1.86
C LYS A 68 11.03 -7.67 -1.22
N THR A 69 10.94 -6.60 -0.43
CA THR A 69 12.08 -6.07 0.31
C THR A 69 12.61 -7.09 1.30
N LEU A 70 11.73 -7.75 2.07
CA LEU A 70 12.13 -8.80 3.01
C LEU A 70 12.84 -9.97 2.30
N HIS A 71 12.32 -10.42 1.14
CA HIS A 71 12.96 -11.46 0.33
C HIS A 71 14.35 -11.03 -0.16
N ARG A 72 14.50 -9.77 -0.60
CA ARG A 72 15.79 -9.23 -1.03
C ARG A 72 16.81 -9.23 0.10
N ASP A 73 16.41 -8.82 1.30
CA ASP A 73 17.28 -8.82 2.48
C ASP A 73 17.71 -10.23 2.87
N VAL A 74 16.75 -11.18 2.89
CA VAL A 74 17.02 -12.60 3.17
C VAL A 74 17.95 -13.20 2.11
N SER A 75 17.74 -12.89 0.83
CA SER A 75 18.59 -13.37 -0.26
C SER A 75 20.02 -12.81 -0.16
N ALA A 76 20.18 -11.57 0.30
CA ALA A 76 21.49 -10.99 0.56
C ALA A 76 22.21 -11.71 1.72
N GLU A 77 21.49 -12.01 2.82
CA GLU A 77 22.05 -12.80 3.91
C GLU A 77 22.44 -14.22 3.48
N ILE A 78 21.62 -14.86 2.62
CA ILE A 78 21.92 -16.16 2.03
C ILE A 78 23.17 -16.11 1.15
N ALA A 79 23.34 -15.05 0.35
CA ALA A 79 24.52 -14.86 -0.49
C ALA A 79 25.80 -14.76 0.36
N ILE A 80 25.75 -13.98 1.46
CA ILE A 80 26.87 -13.90 2.41
C ILE A 80 27.18 -15.29 2.99
N ALA A 81 26.18 -16.02 3.45
CA ALA A 81 26.37 -17.38 3.98
C ALA A 81 26.94 -18.36 2.93
N ARG A 82 26.57 -18.21 1.65
CA ARG A 82 27.16 -18.99 0.56
C ARG A 82 28.65 -18.68 0.38
N GLU A 83 29.04 -17.41 0.41
CA GLU A 83 30.44 -16.98 0.34
C GLU A 83 31.25 -17.49 1.56
N GLU A 84 30.59 -17.64 2.71
CA GLU A 84 31.19 -18.26 3.89
C GLU A 84 31.34 -19.79 3.80
N GLY A 85 30.85 -20.42 2.73
CA GLY A 85 31.00 -21.85 2.44
C GLY A 85 29.85 -22.72 2.95
N PHE A 86 28.72 -22.13 3.38
CA PHE A 86 27.57 -22.91 3.85
C PHE A 86 26.68 -23.42 2.69
N GLU A 87 26.10 -24.61 2.86
CA GLU A 87 25.11 -25.16 1.92
C GLU A 87 23.76 -24.45 2.12
N VAL A 88 23.45 -23.51 1.21
CA VAL A 88 22.26 -22.65 1.34
C VAL A 88 21.20 -22.86 0.26
N ASP A 89 21.38 -23.82 -0.65
CA ASP A 89 20.51 -23.98 -1.82
C ASP A 89 19.06 -24.32 -1.46
N LYS A 90 18.85 -25.12 -0.41
CA LYS A 90 17.51 -25.41 0.11
C LYS A 90 16.83 -24.16 0.70
N ILE A 91 17.62 -23.30 1.34
CA ILE A 91 17.14 -22.05 1.95
C ILE A 91 16.77 -21.04 0.86
N GLN A 92 17.60 -20.91 -0.18
CA GLN A 92 17.31 -20.05 -1.33
C GLN A 92 16.03 -20.47 -2.04
N ARG A 93 15.87 -21.77 -2.36
CA ARG A 93 14.64 -22.29 -3.00
C ARG A 93 13.41 -22.03 -2.14
N ALA A 94 13.53 -22.16 -0.82
CA ALA A 94 12.43 -21.86 0.10
C ALA A 94 12.08 -20.37 0.12
N ALA A 95 13.08 -19.48 0.09
CA ALA A 95 12.86 -18.04 -0.02
C ALA A 95 12.16 -17.67 -1.34
N ASP A 96 12.62 -18.24 -2.46
CA ASP A 96 12.04 -18.00 -3.79
C ASP A 96 10.59 -18.53 -3.87
N SER A 97 10.31 -19.69 -3.25
CA SER A 97 8.94 -20.22 -3.16
C SER A 97 7.99 -19.29 -2.40
N ALA A 98 8.49 -18.50 -1.44
CA ALA A 98 7.68 -17.56 -0.68
C ALA A 98 7.25 -16.35 -1.51
N LEU A 99 8.03 -15.95 -2.53
CA LEU A 99 7.60 -14.92 -3.50
C LEU A 99 6.41 -15.37 -4.33
N GLY A 100 6.31 -16.67 -4.63
CA GLY A 100 5.15 -17.25 -5.32
C GLY A 100 3.83 -17.12 -4.54
N LEU A 101 3.90 -16.78 -3.25
CA LEU A 101 2.75 -16.57 -2.37
C LEU A 101 2.40 -15.09 -2.17
N ASP A 102 2.85 -14.18 -3.06
CA ASP A 102 2.50 -12.75 -3.03
C ASP A 102 1.06 -12.49 -3.50
N SER A 103 0.10 -13.06 -2.80
CA SER A 103 -1.32 -12.75 -2.93
C SER A 103 -1.90 -12.32 -1.58
N PRO A 104 -2.97 -11.50 -1.56
CA PRO A 104 -3.52 -10.95 -0.31
C PRO A 104 -3.83 -12.01 0.75
N ARG A 105 -4.24 -13.20 0.32
CA ARG A 105 -4.63 -14.32 1.19
C ARG A 105 -3.43 -15.02 1.85
N TYR A 106 -2.30 -15.14 1.14
CA TYR A 106 -1.16 -15.95 1.59
C TYR A 106 0.07 -15.12 2.01
N ARG A 107 0.06 -13.80 1.76
CA ARG A 107 1.19 -12.90 2.03
C ARG A 107 1.65 -12.89 3.49
N ALA A 108 0.71 -12.96 4.45
CA ALA A 108 1.06 -13.00 5.87
C ALA A 108 1.90 -14.25 6.20
N ALA A 109 1.44 -15.42 5.74
CA ALA A 109 2.16 -16.68 5.87
C ALA A 109 3.52 -16.65 5.13
N ALA A 110 3.59 -15.99 3.96
CA ALA A 110 4.83 -15.81 3.21
C ALA A 110 5.86 -14.98 4.00
N MET A 111 5.43 -13.88 4.63
CA MET A 111 6.31 -13.07 5.47
C MET A 111 6.81 -13.83 6.71
N GLU A 112 5.92 -14.55 7.40
CA GLU A 112 6.34 -15.39 8.54
C GLU A 112 7.34 -16.46 8.13
N ARG A 113 7.12 -17.09 6.96
CA ARG A 113 8.04 -18.10 6.42
C ARG A 113 9.41 -17.50 6.10
N LEU A 114 9.46 -16.31 5.49
CA LEU A 114 10.73 -15.60 5.23
C LEU A 114 11.43 -15.20 6.54
N GLN A 115 10.70 -14.75 7.56
CA GLN A 115 11.29 -14.44 8.86
C GLN A 115 11.87 -15.68 9.55
N LYS A 116 11.15 -16.81 9.51
CA LYS A 116 11.65 -18.09 10.02
C LYS A 116 12.89 -18.56 9.25
N LEU A 117 12.90 -18.42 7.93
CA LEU A 117 14.06 -18.74 7.10
C LEU A 117 15.26 -17.88 7.46
N ARG A 118 15.07 -16.58 7.71
CA ARG A 118 16.14 -15.66 8.13
C ARG A 118 16.88 -16.14 9.37
N LEU A 119 16.15 -16.70 10.35
CA LEU A 119 16.74 -17.25 11.57
C LEU A 119 17.48 -18.58 11.33
N ALA A 120 17.09 -19.31 10.29
CA ALA A 120 17.71 -20.59 9.91
C ALA A 120 18.96 -20.40 9.02
N ILE A 121 19.28 -19.17 8.60
CA ILE A 121 20.49 -18.90 7.82
C ILE A 121 21.71 -19.19 8.71
N PRO A 122 22.59 -20.11 8.30
CA PRO A 122 23.81 -20.38 9.04
C PRO A 122 24.71 -19.14 9.03
N ARG A 123 25.25 -18.80 10.20
CA ARG A 123 26.14 -17.65 10.40
C ARG A 123 27.37 -18.12 11.15
N LYS A 124 28.54 -17.57 10.84
CA LYS A 124 29.73 -17.77 11.68
C LYS A 124 29.43 -17.33 13.12
N PRO A 125 29.87 -18.08 14.14
CA PRO A 125 29.72 -17.66 15.52
C PRO A 125 30.45 -16.32 15.69
N LEU A 126 29.70 -15.28 16.05
CA LEU A 126 30.26 -14.01 16.49
C LEU A 126 31.16 -14.33 17.68
N LYS A 127 32.48 -14.23 17.48
CA LYS A 127 33.46 -14.24 18.58
C LYS A 127 33.22 -12.97 19.38
N MET A 128 32.26 -13.00 20.30
CA MET A 128 32.17 -11.99 21.34
C MET A 128 33.46 -12.11 22.16
N ARG A 129 34.41 -11.21 21.92
CA ARG A 129 35.48 -10.97 22.88
C ARG A 129 34.78 -10.41 24.11
N VAL A 130 34.57 -11.25 25.11
CA VAL A 130 34.30 -10.78 26.46
C VAL A 130 35.50 -9.90 26.81
N ALA A 131 35.28 -8.60 26.99
CA ALA A 131 36.25 -7.75 27.65
C ALA A 131 36.39 -8.33 29.05
N ARG A 132 37.41 -9.16 29.24
CA ARG A 132 37.80 -9.63 30.55
C ARG A 132 38.47 -8.43 31.21
N ASP A 133 37.71 -7.72 32.04
CA ASP A 133 38.22 -6.73 32.99
C ASP A 133 39.02 -7.47 34.08
N GLU A 134 40.11 -8.13 33.72
CA GLU A 134 41.11 -8.63 34.66
C GLU A 134 42.45 -8.67 33.93
N ASP A 135 43.26 -7.62 34.12
CA ASP A 135 44.67 -7.75 34.50
C ASP A 135 45.17 -6.42 35.11
N ASP A 136 45.77 -6.58 36.31
CA ASP A 136 46.58 -5.67 37.14
C ASP A 136 45.95 -4.77 38.24
N PRO A 137 45.98 -5.23 39.52
CA PRO A 137 45.91 -4.39 40.70
C PRO A 137 47.33 -4.05 41.21
N GLU A 138 48.10 -3.18 40.56
CA GLU A 138 49.30 -2.57 41.17
C GLU A 138 49.87 -1.42 40.33
N ASP A 139 49.32 -0.21 40.48
CA ASP A 139 50.05 1.09 40.41
C ASP A 139 49.06 2.26 40.46
N PHE A 140 48.44 2.47 41.62
CA PHE A 140 47.83 3.76 41.93
C PHE A 140 48.89 4.66 42.57
N PRO A 141 49.39 5.72 41.90
CA PRO A 141 50.22 6.68 42.58
C PRO A 141 49.41 7.33 43.71
N PRO A 142 49.99 7.52 44.92
CA PRO A 142 49.25 8.00 46.07
C PRO A 142 48.70 9.41 45.82
N PRO A 143 47.53 9.75 46.40
CA PRO A 143 46.90 11.04 46.20
C PRO A 143 47.82 12.15 46.74
N ARG A 144 48.24 13.06 45.86
CA ARG A 144 48.89 14.30 46.25
C ARG A 144 47.91 15.15 47.06
N THR A 145 48.01 15.06 48.38
CA THR A 145 47.56 16.13 49.28
C THR A 145 48.51 17.31 49.11
N LYS A 146 48.04 18.38 48.46
CA LYS A 146 48.62 19.72 48.63
C LYS A 146 47.51 20.72 48.93
N HIS A 147 47.57 21.13 50.19
CA HIS A 147 46.97 22.26 50.87
C HIS A 147 46.53 23.45 50.01
N ALA A 148 45.44 24.06 50.47
CA ALA A 148 44.91 25.35 50.06
C ALA A 148 45.95 26.49 50.14
N ALA A 149 45.90 27.40 49.17
CA ALA A 149 46.01 28.85 49.34
C ALA A 149 46.01 29.51 47.95
N GLY A 150 45.16 30.50 47.72
CA GLY A 150 45.26 31.31 46.50
C GLY A 150 44.02 32.10 46.14
N ALA A 151 43.59 33.00 47.02
CA ALA A 151 42.67 34.07 46.65
C ALA A 151 43.25 34.86 45.48
N GLN A 152 42.45 35.13 44.45
CA GLN A 152 42.65 36.29 43.59
C GLN A 152 41.34 36.74 42.93
N LYS A 153 40.87 37.88 43.42
CA LYS A 153 39.92 38.80 42.79
C LYS A 153 40.25 39.01 41.32
N ARG A 154 39.24 39.29 40.49
CA ARG A 154 39.30 40.27 39.40
C ARG A 154 37.88 40.58 38.86
N PRO A 155 37.74 41.70 38.13
CA PRO A 155 36.81 42.79 38.38
C PRO A 155 35.39 42.62 37.81
#